data_AF-A0A3B8X4H8-F1
#
_entry.id   AF-A0A3B8X4H8-F1
#
_cell.length_a   1.000
_cell.length_b   1.000
_cell.length_c   1.000
_cell.angle_alpha   90.00
_cell.angle_beta   90.00
_cell.angle_gamma   90.00
#
_symmetry.space_group_name_H-M   'P 1'
#
loop_
_entity.id
_entity.type
_entity.pdbx_description
1 polymer ?
#
loop_
_entity_poly.entity_id
_entity_poly.type
_entity_poly.pdbx_seq_one_letter_code
_entity_poly.pdbx_strand_id
1 'polypeptide(L)'
;GMLNAIGLQGPGVEGLIRDYAAQWAQWDFPVLVNINGETAAEYGELAARLDGVPGVAGLEINISCPNVEQGGLYFGNDPRAAAAVTEAVRKRTDLPVWVKLTPMVTDIGVIARACEAAGADALTAINTFVGMSIDLNTRQPRLSFRTGGLSGPAIRPLAVHLAHQAARAVSIPVIGIGG
;
A
#
# COMPACT_ATOMS: atom_id res chain seq x y z
N GLY A 1 -5.42 9.15 -17.77
CA GLY A 1 -4.64 8.48 -16.70
C GLY A 1 -3.48 7.74 -17.33
N MET A 2 -2.80 6.90 -16.57
CA MET A 2 -1.72 6.03 -17.07
C MET A 2 -1.85 4.63 -16.48
N LEU A 3 -1.28 3.63 -17.17
CA LEU A 3 -1.14 2.26 -16.66
C LEU A 3 0.34 2.00 -16.35
N ASN A 4 0.63 1.29 -15.26
CA ASN A 4 1.99 0.87 -14.91
C ASN A 4 2.03 -0.58 -14.39
N ALA A 5 3.14 -1.28 -14.65
CA ALA A 5 3.40 -2.65 -14.19
C ALA A 5 4.86 -2.81 -13.77
N ILE A 6 5.32 -1.93 -12.85
CA ILE A 6 6.73 -1.83 -12.44
C ILE A 6 7.21 -3.07 -11.65
N GLY A 7 6.31 -3.74 -10.92
CA GLY A 7 6.66 -4.96 -10.18
C GLY A 7 7.51 -4.71 -8.93
N LEU A 8 7.33 -3.55 -8.26
CA LEU A 8 7.98 -3.22 -6.98
C LEU A 8 9.52 -3.23 -6.99
N GLN A 9 10.14 -2.89 -8.13
CA GLN A 9 11.59 -2.75 -8.20
C GLN A 9 12.11 -1.72 -7.18
N GLY A 10 13.04 -2.15 -6.33
CA GLY A 10 13.66 -1.30 -5.30
C GLY A 10 14.99 -1.87 -4.81
N PRO A 11 15.75 -1.12 -3.99
CA PRO A 11 17.08 -1.51 -3.51
C PRO A 11 17.06 -2.61 -2.43
N GLY A 12 15.86 -3.08 -2.03
CA GLY A 12 15.67 -3.90 -0.83
C GLY A 12 15.81 -3.09 0.46
N VAL A 13 15.40 -3.68 1.58
CA VAL A 13 15.41 -2.99 2.90
C VAL A 13 16.81 -2.58 3.33
N GLU A 14 17.82 -3.44 3.13
CA GLU A 14 19.21 -3.15 3.49
C GLU A 14 19.79 -2.00 2.65
N GLY A 15 19.51 -1.99 1.35
CA GLY A 15 19.92 -0.91 0.46
C GLY A 15 19.21 0.40 0.80
N LEU A 16 17.92 0.34 1.16
CA LEU A 16 17.16 1.50 1.61
C LEU A 16 17.76 2.13 2.87
N ILE A 17 18.06 1.31 3.89
CA ILE A 17 18.66 1.76 5.16
C ILE A 17 20.04 2.36 4.91
N ARG A 18 20.89 1.67 4.14
CA ARG A 18 22.27 2.12 3.85
C ARG A 18 22.29 3.41 3.06
N ASP A 19 21.52 3.51 1.98
CA ASP A 19 21.69 4.55 0.98
C ASP A 19 20.76 5.75 1.19
N TYR A 20 19.59 5.56 1.82
CA TYR A 20 18.54 6.59 1.89
C TYR A 20 18.23 7.06 3.31
N ALA A 21 18.11 6.15 4.28
CA ALA A 21 17.70 6.52 5.65
C ALA A 21 18.65 7.54 6.30
N ALA A 22 19.96 7.40 6.05
CA ALA A 22 20.97 8.36 6.51
C ALA A 22 20.75 9.79 5.96
N GLN A 23 20.20 9.92 4.74
CA GLN A 23 19.87 11.23 4.15
C GLN A 23 18.60 11.79 4.79
N TRP A 24 17.58 10.95 4.98
CA TRP A 24 16.31 11.35 5.61
C TRP A 24 16.49 11.80 7.06
N ALA A 25 17.46 11.25 7.77
CA ALA A 25 17.80 11.68 9.13
C ALA A 25 18.26 13.15 9.21
N GLN A 26 18.63 13.76 8.08
CA GLN A 26 19.04 15.17 8.00
C GLN A 26 17.88 16.10 7.60
N TRP A 27 16.68 15.57 7.35
CA TRP A 27 15.54 16.34 6.89
C TRP A 27 14.68 16.83 8.05
N ASP A 28 14.10 18.03 7.90
CA ASP A 28 13.20 18.64 8.90
C ASP A 28 11.73 18.15 8.79
N PHE A 29 11.47 17.10 8.00
CA PHE A 29 10.14 16.54 7.82
C PHE A 29 10.15 15.01 7.91
N PRO A 30 9.08 14.39 8.45
CA PRO A 30 9.03 12.96 8.68
C PRO A 30 8.94 12.19 7.36
N VAL A 31 9.64 11.05 7.29
CA VAL A 31 9.56 10.11 6.16
C VAL A 31 8.84 8.84 6.60
N LEU A 32 7.75 8.51 5.91
CA LEU A 32 7.07 7.23 6.04
C LEU A 32 7.58 6.29 4.95
N VAL A 33 8.05 5.11 5.34
CA VAL A 33 8.57 4.12 4.39
C VAL A 33 7.43 3.20 3.94
N ASN A 34 7.16 3.19 2.63
CA ASN A 34 6.22 2.23 2.05
C ASN A 34 6.85 0.82 2.02
N ILE A 35 6.19 -0.18 2.61
CA ILE A 35 6.68 -1.56 2.64
C ILE A 35 5.69 -2.53 2.00
N ASN A 36 6.24 -3.57 1.37
CA ASN A 36 5.50 -4.67 0.76
C ASN A 36 6.26 -5.98 1.02
N GLY A 37 5.57 -6.97 1.58
CA GLY A 37 6.02 -8.36 1.68
C GLY A 37 5.06 -9.31 0.95
N GLU A 38 5.45 -10.57 0.82
CA GLU A 38 4.66 -11.65 0.22
C GLU A 38 3.82 -12.39 1.28
N THR A 39 4.25 -12.34 2.54
CA THR A 39 3.55 -12.95 3.68
C THR A 39 3.42 -11.99 4.86
N ALA A 40 2.42 -12.19 5.73
CA ALA A 40 2.27 -11.39 6.95
C ALA A 40 3.53 -11.42 7.84
N ALA A 41 4.24 -12.55 7.86
CA ALA A 41 5.51 -12.68 8.57
C ALA A 41 6.58 -11.75 7.99
N GLU A 42 6.73 -11.72 6.65
CA GLU A 42 7.68 -10.83 5.98
C GLU A 42 7.36 -9.35 6.22
N TYR A 43 6.08 -8.96 6.22
CA TYR A 43 5.70 -7.59 6.61
C TYR A 43 6.18 -7.25 8.03
N GLY A 44 5.98 -8.17 8.98
CA GLY A 44 6.48 -8.01 10.36
C GLY A 44 8.00 -7.95 10.45
N GLU A 45 8.72 -8.73 9.63
CA GLU A 45 10.19 -8.68 9.55
C GLU A 45 10.70 -7.36 8.97
N LEU A 46 10.07 -6.85 7.92
CA LEU A 46 10.40 -5.54 7.34
C LEU A 46 10.18 -4.42 8.35
N ALA A 47 9.07 -4.46 9.10
CA ALA A 47 8.78 -3.51 10.16
C ALA A 47 9.86 -3.55 11.25
N ALA A 48 10.23 -4.74 11.72
CA ALA A 48 11.27 -4.90 12.74
C ALA A 48 12.65 -4.37 12.29
N ARG A 49 12.99 -4.49 11.00
CA ARG A 49 14.26 -3.97 10.46
C ARG A 49 14.29 -2.45 10.32
N LEU A 50 13.13 -1.83 10.15
CA LEU A 50 13.00 -0.37 9.99
C LEU A 50 12.76 0.34 11.32
N ASP A 51 12.34 -0.39 12.35
CA ASP A 51 12.16 0.14 13.70
C ASP A 51 13.48 0.70 14.26
N GLY A 52 13.43 1.91 14.80
CA GLY A 52 14.60 2.60 15.34
C GLY A 52 15.64 3.10 14.32
N VAL A 53 15.42 2.89 13.01
CA VAL A 53 16.33 3.41 11.98
C VAL A 53 16.23 4.94 11.91
N PRO A 54 17.34 5.68 12.07
CA PRO A 54 17.32 7.14 11.95
C PRO A 54 16.78 7.59 10.59
N GLY A 55 15.90 8.60 10.60
CA GLY A 55 15.24 9.12 9.40
C GLY A 55 13.97 8.38 8.98
N VAL A 56 13.64 7.24 9.60
CA VAL A 56 12.36 6.55 9.41
C VAL A 56 11.39 6.97 10.51
N ALA A 57 10.36 7.72 10.14
CA ALA A 57 9.37 8.27 11.08
C ALA A 57 8.07 7.47 11.17
N GLY A 58 7.87 6.50 10.28
CA GLY A 58 6.66 5.68 10.20
C GLY A 58 6.69 4.72 9.02
N LEU A 59 5.67 3.87 8.94
CA LEU A 59 5.51 2.87 7.89
C LEU A 59 4.18 3.06 7.16
N GLU A 60 4.17 2.90 5.85
CA GLU A 60 2.95 2.70 5.06
C GLU A 60 2.94 1.26 4.50
N ILE A 61 2.07 0.40 5.02
CA ILE A 61 1.98 -1.00 4.57
C ILE A 61 1.09 -1.07 3.32
N ASN A 62 1.66 -1.59 2.23
CA ASN A 62 0.95 -1.73 0.96
C ASN A 62 0.31 -3.11 0.84
N ILE A 63 -0.93 -3.26 1.32
CA ILE A 63 -1.68 -4.51 1.21
C ILE A 63 -2.39 -4.68 -0.16
N SER A 64 -2.05 -3.86 -1.16
CA SER A 64 -2.82 -3.71 -2.38
C SER A 64 -2.15 -4.26 -3.64
N CYS A 65 -0.92 -4.80 -3.58
CA CYS A 65 -0.12 -5.05 -4.78
C CYS A 65 -0.79 -6.08 -5.73
N PRO A 66 -1.22 -5.68 -6.94
CA PRO A 66 -1.91 -6.58 -7.86
C PRO A 66 -0.97 -7.44 -8.72
N ASN A 67 0.34 -7.25 -8.60
CA ASN A 67 1.35 -7.79 -9.52
C ASN A 67 2.26 -8.86 -8.90
N VAL A 68 1.89 -9.44 -7.77
CA VAL A 68 2.62 -10.57 -7.17
C VAL A 68 1.84 -11.86 -7.39
N GLU A 69 2.51 -12.90 -7.90
CA GLU A 69 1.89 -14.19 -8.22
C GLU A 69 1.34 -14.90 -6.98
N GLN A 70 1.80 -14.53 -5.79
CA GLN A 70 1.28 -14.99 -4.50
C GLN A 70 0.92 -13.79 -3.59
N GLY A 71 -0.35 -13.63 -3.23
CA GLY A 71 -0.78 -12.95 -2.00
C GLY A 71 -1.24 -11.49 -2.07
N GLY A 72 -0.74 -10.63 -2.96
CA GLY A 72 -0.99 -9.18 -2.86
C GLY A 72 -2.45 -8.73 -3.08
N LEU A 73 -3.14 -9.29 -4.08
CA LEU A 73 -4.60 -9.10 -4.25
C LEU A 73 -5.43 -9.78 -3.14
N TYR A 74 -4.88 -10.80 -2.49
CA TYR A 74 -5.55 -11.56 -1.43
C TYR A 74 -5.59 -10.78 -0.11
N PHE A 75 -4.50 -10.09 0.26
CA PHE A 75 -4.46 -9.30 1.50
C PHE A 75 -5.41 -8.12 1.50
N GLY A 76 -5.50 -7.39 0.39
CA GLY A 76 -6.32 -6.18 0.32
C GLY A 76 -7.83 -6.44 0.20
N ASN A 77 -8.22 -7.60 -0.30
CA ASN A 77 -9.62 -7.91 -0.60
C ASN A 77 -10.31 -8.77 0.47
N ASP A 78 -9.55 -9.35 1.40
CA ASP A 78 -10.09 -10.10 2.54
C ASP A 78 -9.79 -9.34 3.85
N PRO A 79 -10.81 -8.99 4.66
CA PRO A 79 -10.61 -8.22 5.89
C PRO A 79 -9.77 -8.96 6.93
N ARG A 80 -9.83 -10.30 7.00
CA ARG A 80 -9.02 -11.07 7.95
C ARG A 80 -7.56 -11.07 7.53
N ALA A 81 -7.30 -11.20 6.23
CA ALA A 81 -5.96 -11.12 5.68
C ALA A 81 -5.34 -9.73 5.89
N ALA A 82 -6.11 -8.66 5.64
CA ALA A 82 -5.70 -7.27 5.90
C ALA A 82 -5.37 -7.04 7.39
N ALA A 83 -6.25 -7.51 8.29
CA ALA A 83 -6.03 -7.44 9.73
C ALA A 83 -4.77 -8.22 10.15
N ALA A 84 -4.59 -9.45 9.65
CA ALA A 84 -3.44 -10.28 10.00
C ALA A 84 -2.09 -9.63 9.61
N VAL A 85 -2.01 -9.01 8.43
CA VAL A 85 -0.81 -8.25 8.02
C VAL A 85 -0.60 -7.03 8.91
N THR A 86 -1.67 -6.27 9.19
CA THR A 86 -1.60 -5.08 10.04
C THR A 86 -1.13 -5.43 11.46
N GLU A 87 -1.69 -6.49 12.07
CA GLU A 87 -1.28 -6.97 13.38
C GLU A 87 0.17 -7.45 13.40
N ALA A 88 0.61 -8.16 12.36
CA ALA A 88 1.98 -8.67 12.27
C ALA A 88 3.00 -7.54 12.25
N VAL A 89 2.68 -6.42 11.59
CA VAL A 89 3.49 -5.20 11.60
C VAL A 89 3.41 -4.50 12.95
N ARG A 90 2.21 -4.26 13.46
CA ARG A 90 2.00 -3.54 14.73
C ARG A 90 2.73 -4.21 15.91
N LYS A 91 2.81 -5.55 15.94
CA LYS A 91 3.53 -6.32 16.97
C LYS A 91 5.06 -6.17 16.93
N ARG A 92 5.61 -5.52 15.89
CA ARG A 92 7.04 -5.51 15.58
C ARG A 92 7.67 -4.11 15.56
N THR A 93 6.89 -3.07 15.78
CA THR A 93 7.35 -1.68 15.83
C THR A 93 6.41 -0.87 16.72
N ASP A 94 6.88 0.25 17.25
CA ASP A 94 6.05 1.29 17.90
C ASP A 94 5.88 2.54 17.01
N LEU A 95 6.48 2.55 15.81
CA LEU A 95 6.32 3.61 14.82
C LEU A 95 4.84 3.72 14.35
N PRO A 96 4.40 4.90 13.85
CA PRO A 96 3.11 5.02 13.18
C PRO A 96 2.97 4.04 12.01
N VAL A 97 1.87 3.28 11.97
CA VAL A 97 1.56 2.31 10.92
C VAL A 97 0.34 2.76 10.13
N TRP A 98 0.57 3.14 8.88
CA TRP A 98 -0.47 3.52 7.93
C TRP A 98 -0.77 2.35 7.00
N VAL A 99 -2.05 2.11 6.69
CA VAL A 99 -2.44 1.00 5.79
C VAL A 99 -3.00 1.53 4.48
N LYS A 100 -2.38 1.14 3.36
CA LYS A 100 -2.79 1.54 2.02
C LYS A 100 -3.83 0.59 1.43
N LEU A 101 -5.05 1.09 1.29
CA LEU A 101 -6.20 0.30 0.88
C LEU A 101 -6.25 0.12 -0.64
N THR A 102 -6.63 -1.08 -1.05
CA THR A 102 -6.98 -1.39 -2.44
C THR A 102 -8.37 -0.84 -2.78
N PRO A 103 -8.60 -0.34 -4.01
CA PRO A 103 -9.94 -0.02 -4.47
C PRO A 103 -10.72 -1.23 -5.01
N MET A 104 -10.08 -2.42 -5.11
CA MET A 104 -10.64 -3.60 -5.77
C MET A 104 -11.57 -4.43 -4.85
N VAL A 105 -12.45 -3.75 -4.12
CA VAL A 105 -13.33 -4.34 -3.11
C VAL A 105 -14.78 -3.91 -3.30
N THR A 106 -15.71 -4.73 -2.79
CA THR A 106 -17.13 -4.39 -2.81
C THR A 106 -17.47 -3.31 -1.77
N ASP A 107 -16.89 -3.40 -0.57
CA ASP A 107 -17.03 -2.41 0.49
C ASP A 107 -15.69 -2.16 1.16
N ILE A 108 -15.07 -1.01 0.84
CA ILE A 108 -13.79 -0.58 1.42
C ILE A 108 -13.88 -0.35 2.93
N GLY A 109 -15.06 -0.02 3.45
CA GLY A 109 -15.28 0.20 4.88
C GLY A 109 -15.10 -1.07 5.72
N VAL A 110 -15.40 -2.25 5.15
CA VAL A 110 -15.16 -3.55 5.82
C VAL A 110 -13.66 -3.78 6.03
N ILE A 111 -12.84 -3.51 5.02
CA ILE A 111 -11.39 -3.64 5.12
C ILE A 111 -10.81 -2.58 6.06
N ALA A 112 -11.27 -1.33 5.94
CA ALA A 112 -10.84 -0.22 6.77
C ALA A 112 -11.02 -0.51 8.28
N ARG A 113 -12.21 -0.98 8.68
CA ARG A 113 -12.47 -1.38 10.08
C ARG A 113 -11.59 -2.52 10.56
N ALA A 114 -11.30 -3.48 9.69
CA ALA A 114 -10.43 -4.60 10.04
C ALA A 114 -8.99 -4.13 10.30
N CYS A 115 -8.47 -3.21 9.48
CA CYS A 115 -7.15 -2.59 9.68
C CYS A 115 -7.11 -1.73 10.96
N GLU A 116 -8.13 -0.91 11.21
CA GLU A 116 -8.23 -0.11 12.45
C GLU A 116 -8.23 -1.02 13.69
N ALA A 117 -9.07 -2.06 13.71
CA ALA A 117 -9.14 -3.00 14.82
C ALA A 117 -7.83 -3.77 15.05
N ALA A 118 -7.03 -3.94 14.00
CA ALA A 118 -5.71 -4.58 14.03
C ALA A 118 -4.57 -3.64 14.49
N GLY A 119 -4.86 -2.36 14.75
CA GLY A 119 -3.90 -1.39 15.28
C GLY A 119 -3.27 -0.46 14.23
N ALA A 120 -3.92 -0.25 13.08
CA ALA A 120 -3.53 0.83 12.17
C ALA A 120 -3.73 2.20 12.83
N ASP A 121 -2.76 3.11 12.66
CA ASP A 121 -2.84 4.48 13.17
C ASP A 121 -3.52 5.43 12.17
N ALA A 122 -3.45 5.11 10.87
CA ALA A 122 -4.14 5.81 9.80
C ALA A 122 -4.33 4.90 8.58
N LEU A 123 -5.16 5.34 7.64
CA LEU A 123 -5.38 4.66 6.37
C LEU A 123 -5.01 5.59 5.20
N THR A 124 -4.52 5.04 4.10
CA THR A 124 -4.40 5.76 2.83
C THR A 124 -5.29 5.11 1.79
N ALA A 125 -6.11 5.92 1.11
CA ALA A 125 -7.15 5.46 0.19
C ALA A 125 -7.12 6.33 -1.07
N ILE A 126 -6.71 5.84 -2.23
CA ILE A 126 -6.59 4.43 -2.64
C ILE A 126 -5.29 4.13 -3.39
N ASN A 127 -4.98 2.84 -3.49
CA ASN A 127 -4.06 2.34 -4.51
C ASN A 127 -4.72 2.36 -5.91
N THR A 128 -4.00 1.89 -6.94
CA THR A 128 -4.47 1.92 -8.34
C THR A 128 -5.57 0.90 -8.63
N PHE A 129 -6.46 1.21 -9.58
CA PHE A 129 -7.38 0.23 -10.17
C PHE A 129 -6.65 -0.69 -11.15
N VAL A 130 -7.15 -1.90 -11.40
CA VAL A 130 -6.59 -2.77 -12.44
C VAL A 130 -7.15 -2.37 -13.81
N GLY A 131 -6.26 -2.15 -14.78
CA GLY A 131 -6.61 -1.87 -16.16
C GLY A 131 -5.75 -2.63 -17.16
N MET A 132 -6.18 -2.61 -18.42
CA MET A 132 -5.48 -3.21 -19.55
C MET A 132 -5.57 -2.28 -20.76
N SER A 133 -4.51 -2.25 -21.56
CA SER A 133 -4.51 -1.60 -22.88
C SER A 133 -4.08 -2.63 -23.91
N ILE A 134 -4.85 -2.75 -25.00
CA ILE A 134 -4.56 -3.64 -26.12
C ILE A 134 -4.00 -2.81 -27.28
N ASP A 135 -2.96 -3.32 -27.94
CA ASP A 135 -2.55 -2.82 -29.24
C ASP A 135 -3.45 -3.42 -30.33
N LEU A 136 -4.14 -2.58 -31.09
CA LEU A 136 -5.12 -3.04 -32.08
C LEU A 136 -4.49 -3.71 -33.30
N ASN A 137 -3.21 -3.42 -33.60
CA ASN A 137 -2.51 -4.01 -34.74
C ASN A 137 -2.04 -5.42 -34.39
N THR A 138 -1.42 -5.59 -33.21
CA THR A 138 -0.89 -6.89 -32.78
C THR A 138 -1.94 -7.75 -32.07
N ARG A 139 -3.03 -7.14 -31.60
CA ARG A 139 -4.06 -7.73 -30.72
C ARG A 139 -3.48 -8.26 -29.41
N GLN A 140 -2.34 -7.75 -28.99
CA GLN A 140 -1.66 -8.12 -27.75
C GLN A 140 -1.77 -7.02 -26.69
N PRO A 141 -1.66 -7.35 -25.40
CA PRO A 141 -1.51 -6.36 -24.35
C PRO A 141 -0.26 -5.49 -24.57
N ARG A 142 -0.39 -4.18 -24.31
CA ARG A 142 0.72 -3.22 -24.38
C ARG A 142 1.71 -3.35 -23.23
N LEU A 143 1.27 -3.86 -22.09
CA LEU A 143 2.13 -4.13 -20.94
C LEU A 143 2.59 -5.58 -20.99
N SER A 144 3.87 -5.82 -20.66
CA SER A 144 4.44 -7.17 -20.59
C SER A 144 3.72 -8.05 -19.57
N PHE A 145 3.32 -7.47 -18.42
CA PHE A 145 2.50 -8.13 -17.41
C PHE A 145 1.00 -8.19 -17.76
N ARG A 146 0.64 -7.84 -19.00
CA ARG A 146 -0.71 -7.79 -19.59
C ARG A 146 -1.63 -6.72 -18.99
N THR A 147 -1.76 -6.69 -17.67
CA THR A 147 -2.50 -5.69 -16.90
C THR A 147 -1.54 -4.70 -16.22
N GLY A 148 -2.08 -3.61 -15.68
CA GLY A 148 -1.34 -2.68 -14.86
C GLY A 148 -2.25 -1.83 -13.98
N GLY A 149 -1.64 -1.11 -13.04
CA GLY A 149 -2.31 -0.16 -12.18
C GLY A 149 -2.67 1.13 -12.92
N LEU A 150 -3.97 1.42 -13.03
CA LEU A 150 -4.55 2.66 -13.52
C LEU A 150 -4.51 3.75 -12.46
N SER A 151 -3.88 4.87 -12.80
CA SER A 151 -3.77 6.06 -11.96
C SER A 151 -4.00 7.37 -12.74
N GLY A 152 -3.90 8.50 -12.04
CA GLY A 152 -4.06 9.86 -12.58
C GLY A 152 -5.51 10.38 -12.52
N PRO A 153 -5.79 11.54 -13.14
CA PRO A 153 -7.08 12.23 -12.99
C PRO A 153 -8.31 11.40 -13.33
N ALA A 154 -8.15 10.36 -14.16
CA ALA A 154 -9.20 9.43 -14.55
C ALA A 154 -9.83 8.68 -13.35
N ILE A 155 -9.09 8.45 -12.27
CA ILE A 155 -9.60 7.72 -11.10
C ILE A 155 -10.08 8.64 -9.98
N ARG A 156 -9.93 9.97 -10.10
CA ARG A 156 -10.21 10.91 -9.01
C ARG A 156 -11.61 10.81 -8.42
N PRO A 157 -12.69 10.79 -9.23
CA PRO A 157 -14.04 10.70 -8.65
C PRO A 157 -14.26 9.41 -7.86
N LEU A 158 -13.62 8.30 -8.30
CA LEU A 158 -13.67 7.01 -7.62
C LEU A 158 -12.85 7.04 -6.33
N ALA A 159 -11.64 7.61 -6.36
CA ALA A 159 -10.77 7.74 -5.20
C ALA A 159 -11.41 8.58 -4.10
N VAL A 160 -12.00 9.74 -4.45
CA VAL A 160 -12.72 10.59 -3.49
C VAL A 160 -13.89 9.84 -2.85
N HIS A 161 -14.67 9.11 -3.66
CA HIS A 161 -15.79 8.32 -3.15
C HIS A 161 -15.33 7.24 -2.15
N LEU A 162 -14.30 6.46 -2.51
CA LEU A 162 -13.78 5.37 -1.67
C LEU A 162 -13.09 5.89 -0.41
N ALA A 163 -12.30 6.97 -0.51
CA ALA A 163 -11.70 7.61 0.65
C ALA A 163 -12.76 8.15 1.61
N HIS A 164 -13.83 8.76 1.09
CA HIS A 164 -14.96 9.21 1.91
C HIS A 164 -15.68 8.03 2.60
N GLN A 165 -15.92 6.93 1.88
CA GLN A 165 -16.53 5.73 2.45
C GLN A 165 -15.66 5.12 3.56
N ALA A 166 -14.35 5.01 3.34
CA ALA A 166 -13.41 4.54 4.35
C ALA A 166 -13.40 5.46 5.58
N ALA A 167 -13.30 6.78 5.39
CA ALA A 167 -13.30 7.77 6.47
C ALA A 167 -14.58 7.76 7.32
N ARG A 168 -15.72 7.34 6.75
CA ARG A 168 -16.97 7.18 7.50
C ARG A 168 -17.07 5.86 8.26
N ALA A 169 -16.22 4.89 7.93
CA ALA A 169 -16.26 3.55 8.49
C ALA A 169 -15.36 3.39 9.73
N VAL A 170 -14.41 4.30 9.94
CA VAL A 170 -13.38 4.24 11.00
C VAL A 170 -13.31 5.55 11.77
N SER A 171 -12.60 5.54 12.90
CA SER A 171 -12.32 6.71 13.73
C SER A 171 -10.91 7.27 13.50
N ILE A 172 -9.98 6.46 12.99
CA ILE A 172 -8.62 6.90 12.62
C ILE A 172 -8.60 7.78 11.35
N PRO A 173 -7.58 8.63 11.17
CA PRO A 173 -7.44 9.48 9.98
C PRO A 173 -7.36 8.68 8.68
N VAL A 174 -7.93 9.24 7.61
CA VAL A 174 -7.86 8.68 6.25
C VAL A 174 -7.29 9.71 5.28
N ILE A 175 -6.20 9.36 4.61
CA ILE A 175 -5.51 10.18 3.61
C ILE A 175 -6.01 9.80 2.22
N GLY A 176 -6.69 10.73 1.55
CA GLY A 176 -7.18 10.55 0.18
C GLY A 176 -6.07 10.66 -0.87
N ILE A 177 -5.95 9.67 -1.75
CA ILE A 177 -4.93 9.58 -2.81
C ILE A 177 -5.59 9.09 -4.11
N GLY A 178 -5.32 9.80 -5.21
CA GLY A 178 -5.65 9.34 -6.57
C GLY A 178 -6.27 10.43 -7.43
N GLY A 179 -5.48 10.96 -8.39
CA GLY A 179 -5.91 11.96 -9.37
C GLY A 179 -6.31 13.32 -8.80
#